data_AF-K1UQR0-F1
#
_entry.id   AF-K1UQR0-F1
#
_cell.length_a   1.000
_cell.length_b   1.000
_cell.length_c   1.000
_cell.angle_alpha   90.00
_cell.angle_beta   90.00
_cell.angle_gamma   90.00
#
_symmetry.space_group_name_H-M   'P 1'
#
loop_
_entity.id
_entity.type
_entity.pdbx_description
1 polymer ?
#
loop_
_entity_poly.entity_id
_entity_poly.type
_entity_poly.pdbx_seq_one_letter_code
_entity_poly.pdbx_strand_id
1 'polypeptide(L)' 'MAISVLPMTIQAASKPDIKVGDYVKMGAYNNASILWRCVSIDNNGPLMLADKIVDTLAYDAKT' A
#
# COMPACT_ATOMS: atom_id res chain seq x y z
N MET A 1 -20.69 -40.85 -10.39
CA MET A 1 -19.96 -39.71 -11.00
C MET A 1 -19.13 -39.09 -9.90
N ALA A 2 -17.80 -39.12 -10.00
CA ALA A 2 -16.92 -38.60 -8.96
C ALA A 2 -16.59 -37.13 -9.26
N ILE A 3 -16.88 -36.24 -8.31
CA ILE A 3 -16.57 -34.80 -8.41
C ILE A 3 -15.14 -34.64 -7.91
N SER A 4 -14.22 -34.33 -8.83
CA SER A 4 -12.82 -34.04 -8.51
C SER A 4 -12.68 -32.56 -8.18
N VAL A 5 -12.24 -32.25 -6.96
CA VAL A 5 -11.87 -30.89 -6.54
C VAL A 5 -10.39 -30.67 -6.81
N LEU A 6 -10.09 -29.83 -7.81
CA LEU A 6 -8.72 -29.42 -8.09
C LEU A 6 -8.25 -28.40 -7.03
N PRO A 7 -7.01 -28.55 -6.50
CA PRO A 7 -6.45 -27.55 -5.60
C PRO A 7 -6.19 -26.25 -6.38
N MET A 8 -6.82 -25.15 -5.96
CA MET A 8 -6.42 -23.80 -6.39
C MET A 8 -5.11 -23.45 -5.71
N THR A 9 -4.03 -23.37 -6.48
CA THR A 9 -2.79 -22.74 -6.03
C THR A 9 -3.03 -21.23 -5.94
N ILE A 10 -3.11 -20.70 -4.71
CA ILE A 10 -3.09 -19.26 -4.49
C ILE A 10 -1.67 -18.80 -4.79
N GLN A 11 -1.43 -18.31 -5.99
CA GLN A 11 -0.18 -17.66 -6.34
C GLN A 11 -0.10 -16.38 -5.52
N ALA A 12 0.89 -16.29 -4.63
CA ALA A 12 1.18 -15.08 -3.88
C ALA A 12 1.27 -13.92 -4.88
N ALA A 13 0.40 -12.92 -4.72
CA ALA A 13 0.39 -11.74 -5.56
C ALA A 13 1.82 -11.21 -5.63
N SER A 14 2.38 -11.14 -6.83
CA SER A 14 3.72 -10.61 -7.06
C SER A 14 3.81 -9.27 -6.33
N LYS A 15 4.85 -9.09 -5.49
CA LYS A 15 5.09 -7.79 -4.88
C LYS A 15 5.03 -6.74 -5.99
N PRO A 16 4.19 -5.70 -5.87
CA PRO A 16 4.11 -4.68 -6.90
C PRO A 16 5.52 -4.11 -7.11
N ASP A 17 5.97 -4.05 -8.37
CA ASP A 17 7.26 -3.47 -8.78
C ASP A 17 7.17 -1.95 -8.61
N ILE A 18 7.30 -1.49 -7.36
CA ILE A 18 7.27 -0.07 -6.99
C ILE A 18 8.70 0.43 -7.03
N LYS A 19 8.92 1.54 -7.72
CA LYS A 19 10.20 2.24 -7.82
C LYS A 19 10.14 3.56 -7.05
N VAL A 20 11.31 4.05 -6.64
CA VAL A 20 11.42 5.39 -6.05
C VAL A 20 10.91 6.42 -7.07
N GLY A 21 9.99 7.28 -6.64
CA GLY A 21 9.30 8.25 -7.50
C GLY A 21 7.92 7.80 -7.97
N ASP A 22 7.56 6.52 -7.84
CA ASP A 22 6.23 6.05 -8.20
C ASP A 22 5.16 6.57 -7.25
N TYR A 23 3.96 6.74 -7.78
CA TYR A 23 2.77 7.09 -7.02
C TYR A 23 1.77 5.95 -6.99
N VAL A 24 1.29 5.61 -5.80
CA VAL A 24 0.31 4.55 -5.56
C VAL A 24 -0.91 5.15 -4.87
N LYS A 25 -2.11 4.80 -5.36
CA LYS A 25 -3.37 5.12 -4.68
C LYS A 25 -3.71 3.97 -3.74
N MET A 26 -3.69 4.24 -2.44
CA MET A 26 -3.98 3.23 -1.42
C MET A 26 -4.74 3.87 -0.27
N GLY A 27 -5.90 3.31 0.07
CA GLY A 27 -6.77 3.87 1.10
C GLY A 27 -7.44 5.18 0.71
N ALA A 28 -8.37 5.62 1.56
CA ALA A 28 -9.08 6.88 1.43
C ALA A 28 -9.29 7.48 2.82
N TYR A 29 -9.26 8.81 2.91
CA TYR A 29 -9.64 9.55 4.09
C TYR A 29 -10.71 10.57 3.71
N ASN A 30 -11.78 10.65 4.49
CA ASN A 30 -12.92 11.54 4.22
C ASN A 30 -13.42 11.45 2.75
N ASN A 31 -13.57 10.23 2.24
CA ASN A 31 -13.94 9.91 0.86
C ASN A 31 -12.96 10.38 -0.25
N ALA A 32 -11.79 10.94 0.12
CA ALA A 32 -10.72 11.29 -0.82
C ALA A 32 -9.64 10.20 -0.84
N SER A 33 -9.30 9.70 -2.02
CA SER A 33 -8.19 8.73 -2.17
C SER A 33 -6.87 9.35 -1.77
N ILE A 34 -6.07 8.61 -0.99
CA ILE A 34 -4.74 9.06 -0.59
C ILE A 34 -3.73 8.67 -1.67
N LEU A 35 -2.93 9.64 -2.09
CA LEU A 35 -1.84 9.43 -3.02
C LEU A 35 -0.53 9.29 -2.24
N TRP A 36 0.12 8.14 -2.40
CA TRP A 36 1.37 7.80 -1.74
C TRP A 36 2.52 7.84 -2.73
N ARG A 37 3.57 8.56 -2.40
CA ARG A 37 4.82 8.59 -3.17
C ARG A 37 5.85 7.68 -2.53
N CYS A 38 6.45 6.80 -3.31
CA CYS A 38 7.62 6.04 -2.87
C CYS A 38 8.85 6.97 -2.84
N VAL A 39 9.43 7.17 -1.67
CA VAL A 39 10.60 8.05 -1.49
C VAL A 39 11.90 7.29 -1.26
N SER A 40 11.82 6.04 -0.82
CA SER A 40 12.97 5.17 -0.62
C SER A 40 12.52 3.71 -0.63
N ILE A 41 13.44 2.80 -0.90
CA ILE A 41 13.23 1.35 -0.79
C ILE A 41 14.43 0.79 -0.06
N ASP A 42 14.19 0.10 1.06
CA ASP A 42 15.23 -0.59 1.84
C ASP A 42 14.85 -2.06 2.09
N ASN A 43 15.61 -2.73 2.95
CA ASN A 43 15.38 -4.15 3.30
C ASN A 43 14.01 -4.39 3.99
N ASN A 44 13.40 -3.35 4.56
CA ASN A 44 12.09 -3.39 5.20
C ASN A 44 10.94 -3.07 4.22
N GLY A 45 11.25 -2.66 2.98
CA GLY A 45 10.28 -2.41 1.92
C GLY A 45 10.24 -0.95 1.45
N PRO A 46 9.21 -0.58 0.66
CA PRO A 46 9.06 0.79 0.17
C PRO A 46 8.61 1.74 1.30
N LEU A 47 9.36 2.82 1.50
CA LEU A 47 8.97 3.95 2.32
C LEU A 47 8.04 4.86 1.50
N MET A 48 6.81 5.01 1.97
CA MET A 48 5.74 5.74 1.30
C MET A 48 5.34 6.98 2.10
N LEU A 49 5.29 8.14 1.45
CA LEU A 49 4.78 9.39 2.05
C LEU A 49 3.50 9.82 1.34
N ALA A 50 2.49 10.23 2.10
CA ALA A 50 1.30 10.84 1.52
C ALA A 50 1.64 12.23 1.00
N ASP A 51 1.25 12.52 -0.25
CA ASP A 51 1.54 13.81 -0.90
C ASP A 51 0.72 14.96 -0.29
N LYS A 52 -0.37 14.62 0.41
CA LYS A 52 -1.22 15.56 1.13
C LYS A 52 -1.38 15.12 2.57
N ILE A 53 -1.52 16.11 3.45
CA ILE A 53 -1.94 15.90 4.83
C ILE A 53 -3.27 15.15 4.81
N VAL A 54 -3.25 13.95 5.39
CA VAL A 54 -4.39 13.02 5.36
C VAL A 54 -5.45 13.44 6.37
N ASP A 55 -5.07 14.10 7.47
CA ASP A 55 -5.98 14.53 8.52
C ASP A 55 -5.56 15.90 9.09
N THR A 56 -6.53 16.72 9.48
CA THR A 56 -6.30 17.96 10.24
C THR A 56 -6.16 17.73 11.75
N LEU A 57 -6.35 16.49 12.22
CA LEU A 57 -6.13 16.12 13.62
C LEU A 57 -4.66 16.30 13.97
N ALA A 58 -4.41 17.19 14.94
CA ALA A 58 -3.11 17.31 15.57
C ALA A 58 -2.88 16.05 16.41
N TYR A 59 -2.09 15.12 15.89
CA TYR A 59 -1.57 14.03 16.70
C TYR A 59 -0.50 14.62 17.60
N ASP A 60 -0.75 14.63 18.91
CA ASP A 60 0.26 14.99 19.93
C ASP A 60 1.41 13.99 19.81
N ALA A 61 2.43 14.35 19.04
CA ALA A 61 3.66 13.59 18.92
C ALA A 61 4.46 13.78 20.20
N LYS A 62 4.03 13.12 21.28
CA LYS A 62 4.85 13.04 22.49
C LYS A 62 6.16 12.34 22.16
N THR A 63 7.22 13.12 22.25
CA THR A 63 8.63 12.69 22.22
C THR A 63 9.01 11.98 23.50
#